data_AF-A0A8T4ZR65-F1
#
_entry.id   AF-A0A8T4ZR65-F1
#
_cell.length_a   1.000
_cell.length_b   1.000
_cell.length_c   1.000
_cell.angle_alpha   90.00
_cell.angle_beta   90.00
_cell.angle_gamma   90.00
#
_symmetry.space_group_name_H-M   'P 1'
#
loop_
_entity.id
_entity.type
_entity.pdbx_description
1 polymer ?
#
loop_
_entity_poly.entity_id
_entity_poly.type
_entity_poly.pdbx_seq_one_letter_code
_entity_poly.pdbx_strand_id
1 'polypeptide(L)' 'MVEFVIRVNQQRTAYIPKEIVEGLGYDWVMVPNTKAAVIYASQCDLEAAIRSIEVILEGLKLRLLDQRKGGSRSAL' A
#
# COMPACT_ATOMS: atom_id res chain seq x y z
N MET A 1 -1.09 5.93 9.00
CA MET A 1 -1.43 5.13 7.80
C MET A 1 -2.31 3.96 8.22
N VAL A 2 -3.42 3.73 7.53
CA VAL A 2 -4.33 2.60 7.78
C VAL A 2 -3.98 1.49 6.79
N GLU A 3 -3.92 0.24 7.25
CA GLU A 3 -3.69 -0.93 6.38
C GLU A 3 -5.01 -1.62 6.08
N PHE A 4 -5.23 -1.95 4.82
CA PHE A 4 -6.38 -2.72 4.38
C PHE A 4 -5.92 -4.08 3.88
N VAL A 5 -6.58 -5.15 4.35
CA VAL A 5 -6.33 -6.50 3.85
C VAL A 5 -7.26 -6.75 2.67
N ILE A 6 -6.70 -6.73 1.46
CA ILE A 6 -7.42 -7.07 0.24
C ILE A 6 -7.29 -8.57 0.01
N ARG A 7 -8.43 -9.27 -0.08
CA ARG A 7 -8.48 -10.70 -0.40
C ARG A 7 -9.02 -10.88 -1.81
N VAL A 8 -8.22 -11.54 -2.66
CA VAL A 8 -8.64 -11.95 -3.99
C VAL A 8 -9.29 -13.32 -3.89
N ASN A 9 -10.54 -13.45 -4.35
CA ASN A 9 -11.25 -14.72 -4.35
C ASN A 9 -10.84 -15.61 -5.53
N GLN A 10 -11.40 -16.82 -5.60
CA GLN A 10 -11.12 -17.77 -6.68
C GLN A 10 -11.53 -17.27 -8.07
N GLN A 11 -12.48 -16.33 -8.13
CA GLN A 11 -12.92 -15.66 -9.37
C GLN A 11 -12.02 -14.48 -9.76
N ARG A 12 -10.88 -14.29 -9.07
CA ARG A 12 -9.92 -13.20 -9.28
C ARG A 12 -10.50 -11.81 -9.06
N THR A 13 -11.53 -11.69 -8.23
CA THR A 13 -12.10 -10.40 -7.82
C THR A 13 -11.74 -10.10 -6.37
N ALA A 14 -11.63 -8.82 -6.06
CA ALA A 14 -11.42 -8.35 -4.70
C ALA A 14 -12.34 -7.15 -4.43
N TYR A 15 -12.91 -7.13 -3.23
CA TYR A 15 -13.64 -5.95 -2.77
C TYR A 15 -12.64 -4.85 -2.41
N ILE A 16 -12.85 -3.66 -2.94
CA ILE A 16 -12.08 -2.48 -2.56
C ILE A 16 -12.98 -1.59 -1.68
N PRO A 17 -12.53 -1.23 -0.46
CA PRO A 17 -13.25 -0.34 0.44
C PRO A 17 -13.63 0.98 -0.23
N LYS A 18 -14.81 1.50 0.13
CA LYS A 18 -15.39 2.72 -0.43
C LYS A 18 -14.44 3.92 -0.31
N GLU A 19 -13.74 4.04 0.82
CA GLU A 19 -12.81 5.13 1.11
C GLU A 19 -11.64 5.17 0.12
N ILE A 20 -11.17 4.01 -0.34
CA ILE A 20 -10.09 3.93 -1.34
C ILE A 20 -10.61 4.39 -2.70
N VAL A 21 -11.83 3.97 -3.07
CA VAL A 21 -12.48 4.35 -4.33
C VAL A 21 -12.78 5.86 -4.35
N GLU A 22 -13.29 6.43 -3.26
CA GLU A 22 -13.52 7.87 -3.15
C GLU A 22 -12.22 8.68 -3.23
N GLY A 23 -11.10 8.14 -2.72
CA GLY A 23 -9.80 8.81 -2.76
C GLY A 23 -9.06 8.70 -4.10
N LEU A 24 -9.12 7.56 -4.78
CA LEU A 24 -8.38 7.29 -6.02
C LEU A 24 -9.23 7.40 -7.29
N GLY A 25 -10.55 7.50 -7.17
CA GLY A 25 -11.48 7.38 -8.29
C GLY A 25 -11.68 5.93 -8.74
N TYR A 26 -12.13 5.75 -9.98
CA TYR A 26 -12.46 4.43 -10.52
C TYR A 26 -11.44 3.89 -11.54
N ASP A 27 -10.57 4.76 -12.06
CA ASP A 27 -9.60 4.41 -13.10
C ASP A 27 -8.18 4.40 -12.52
N TRP A 28 -7.59 3.21 -12.41
CA TRP A 28 -6.29 3.02 -11.75
C TRP A 28 -5.25 2.42 -12.67
N VAL A 29 -3.99 2.71 -12.36
CA VAL A 29 -2.83 2.04 -12.92
C VAL A 29 -2.21 1.17 -11.83
N MET A 30 -1.94 -0.09 -12.16
CA MET A 30 -1.25 -1.03 -11.28
C MET A 30 0.10 -1.42 -11.88
N VAL A 31 1.17 -1.27 -11.11
CA VAL A 31 2.52 -1.71 -11.47
C VAL A 31 2.94 -2.80 -10.47
N PRO A 32 2.81 -4.08 -10.84
CA PRO A 32 3.20 -5.20 -9.98
C PRO A 32 4.65 -5.63 -10.18
N ASN A 33 5.19 -6.31 -9.17
CA ASN A 33 6.36 -7.17 -9.26
C ASN A 33 6.08 -8.52 -8.56
N THR A 34 7.12 -9.32 -8.30
CA THR A 34 6.98 -10.66 -7.70
C THR A 34 6.51 -10.67 -6.25
N LYS A 35 6.59 -9.56 -5.52
CA LYS A 35 6.33 -9.48 -4.07
C LYS A 35 5.36 -8.38 -3.66
N ALA A 36 5.15 -7.38 -4.49
CA ALA A 36 4.34 -6.20 -4.19
C ALA A 36 3.76 -5.61 -5.48
N ALA A 37 2.74 -4.78 -5.32
CA ALA A 37 2.21 -3.95 -6.38
C ALA A 37 1.96 -2.54 -5.85
N VAL A 38 2.10 -1.57 -6.73
CA VAL A 38 1.69 -0.18 -6.49
C VAL A 38 0.45 0.09 -7.32
N ILE A 39 -0.53 0.76 -6.71
CA ILE A 39 -1.75 1.23 -7.37
C ILE A 39 -1.82 2.74 -7.18
N TYR A 40 -2.10 3.47 -8.26
CA TYR A 40 -2.32 4.90 -8.25
C TYR A 40 -3.39 5.28 -9.27
N ALA A 41 -3.96 6.47 -9.12
CA ALA A 41 -5.02 6.94 -9.99
C ALA A 41 -4.49 7.30 -11.39
N SER A 42 -5.21 6.91 -12.44
CA SER A 42 -4.74 7.03 -13.84
C SER A 42 -4.53 8.48 -14.31
N GLN A 43 -5.28 9.43 -13.75
CA GLN A 43 -5.15 10.85 -14.02
C GLN A 43 -3.97 11.52 -13.29
N CYS A 44 -3.27 10.81 -12.40
CA CYS A 44 -2.12 11.32 -11.67
C CYS A 44 -0.86 11.26 -12.55
N ASP A 45 -0.09 12.35 -12.60
CA ASP A 45 1.21 12.32 -13.25
C ASP A 45 2.17 11.39 -12.47
N LEU A 46 3.07 10.73 -13.22
CA LEU A 46 3.95 9.71 -12.65
C LEU A 46 4.87 10.27 -11.56
N GLU A 47 5.28 11.53 -11.67
CA GLU A 47 6.17 12.17 -10.69
C GLU A 47 5.45 12.37 -9.34
N ALA A 48 4.21 12.86 -9.38
CA ALA A 48 3.36 12.97 -8.19
C ALA A 48 3.07 11.60 -7.57
N ALA A 49 2.77 10.59 -8.39
CA ALA A 49 2.59 9.22 -7.90
C ALA A 49 3.84 8.73 -7.15
N ILE A 50 5.04 8.89 -7.75
CA ILE A 50 6.32 8.51 -7.13
C ILE A 50 6.51 9.20 -5.77
N ARG A 51 6.33 10.53 -5.70
CA ARG A 51 6.46 11.27 -4.43
C ARG A 51 5.51 10.75 -3.36
N SER A 52 4.26 10.46 -3.70
CA SER A 52 3.30 9.88 -2.75
C SER A 52 3.72 8.48 -2.29
N ILE A 53 4.25 7.65 -3.18
CA ILE A 53 4.73 6.30 -2.86
C ILE A 53 5.96 6.37 -1.93
N GLU A 54 6.85 7.34 -2.12
CA GLU A 54 8.02 7.53 -1.25
C GLU A 54 7.60 7.83 0.20
N VAL A 55 6.62 8.71 0.40
CA VAL A 55 6.04 9.00 1.73
C VAL A 55 5.44 7.73 2.34
N ILE A 56 4.74 6.91 1.53
CA ILE A 56 4.18 5.64 2.00
C ILE A 56 5.29 4.69 2.44
N LEU A 57 6.34 4.55 1.61
CA LEU A 57 7.47 3.67 1.86
C LEU A 57 8.26 4.09 3.10
N GLU A 58 8.46 5.38 3.33
CA GLU A 58 9.07 5.90 4.56
C GLU A 58 8.28 5.50 5.81
N GLY A 59 6.95 5.65 5.77
CA GLY A 59 6.07 5.20 6.86
C GLY A 59 6.19 3.70 7.14
N LEU A 60 6.26 2.87 6.10
CA LEU A 60 6.47 1.43 6.23
C LEU A 60 7.86 1.07 6.79
N LYS A 61 8.91 1.78 6.37
CA LYS A 61 10.27 1.61 6.90
C LYS A 61 10.34 1.91 8.40
N LEU A 62 9.65 2.97 8.87
CA LEU A 62 9.57 3.29 10.29
C LEU A 62 8.92 2.16 11.10
N ARG A 63 7.80 1.61 10.62
CA ARG A 63 7.14 0.44 11.26
C ARG A 63 8.04 -0.78 11.33
N LEU A 64 8.80 -1.05 10.27
CA LEU A 64 9.76 -2.15 10.24
C LEU A 64 10.85 -1.98 11.31
N LEU A 65 11.32 -0.76 11.53
CA LEU A 65 12.29 -0.45 12.59
C LEU A 65 11.69 -0.69 13.99
N ASP A 66 10.45 -0.29 14.21
CA ASP A 66 9.75 -0.50 15.48
C ASP A 66 9.52 -1.98 15.78
N GLN A 67 9.13 -2.77 14.77
CA GLN A 67 9.00 -4.23 14.89
C GLN A 67 10.33 -4.89 15.29
N ARG A 68 11.44 -4.45 14.69
CA ARG A 68 12.78 -4.96 15.01
C ARG A 68 13.20 -4.60 16.45
N LYS A 69 12.87 -3.39 16.92
CA LYS A 69 13.15 -2.95 18.30
C LYS A 69 12.26 -3.66 19.33
N GLY A 70 11.00 -3.93 19.00
CA GLY A 70 10.05 -4.66 19.85
C GLY A 70 10.45 -6.13 20.07
N GLY A 71 11.03 -6.78 19.05
CA GLY A 71 11.59 -8.13 19.16
C GLY A 71 12.78 -8.26 20.13
N SER A 72 13.56 -7.19 20.33
CA SER A 72 14.67 -7.18 21.30
C SER A 72 14.24 -6.98 22.75
N ARG A 73 13.01 -6.56 23.04
CA ARG A 73 12.51 -6.37 24.43
C ARG A 73 11.81 -7.58 25.02
N SER A 74 11.51 -8.61 24.22
CA SER A 74 10.85 -9.84 24.70
C SER A 74 11.84 -10.96 25.09
N ALA A 75 13.15 -10.69 25.04
CA ALA A 75 14.21 -11.67 25.30
C ALA A 75 15.07 -11.33 26.53
N LEU A 76 14.59 -10.43 27.40
CA LEU A 76 15.23 -10.04 28.66
C LEU A 76 14.25 -10.20 29.81
#